data_AF-A0A9E2JJJ6-F1
#
_entry.id   AF-A0A9E2JJJ6-F1
#
_cell.length_a   1.000
_cell.length_b   1.000
_cell.length_c   1.000
_cell.angle_alpha   90.00
_cell.angle_beta   90.00
_cell.angle_gamma   90.00
#
_symmetry.space_group_name_H-M   'P 1'
#
loop_
_entity.id
_entity.type
_entity.pdbx_description
1 polymer ?
#
loop_
_entity_poly.entity_id
_entity_poly.type
_entity_poly.pdbx_seq_one_letter_code
_entity_poly.pdbx_strand_id
1 'polypeptide(L)'
;MNPSRLKQWKHRLGPVSALALLFLLALHPAPVRAEAAPCLADCARIDDDARRLECYDRVSGRTEPAGGAPVRPENGTPSDACSPRSYLTRLWDLNEDEERNPFTLMPHRGNWFLPVTYNNLPNRTPFQDVVRSDDVQETEVKFQLSLKVKLWQDVLGGNGDLWFGYTQRSFWQLYNVEDSAPFRETDYEPELLLNFRTNYRFLGLTGRTVTIGFNHQSNGRSEPFSRSWNRLVANLGFEKGDFVLEVKTWYRLPENEAEDDNPDLDDFMGPGEIWGHYLWRGHRFGVMLRNNLRSRDNRGALMLEWSFPLLDHVSGHLQYFTGYGESLLDYNHAVNRIGFGFILKEWE
;
A
#
# COMPACT_ATOMS: atom_id res chain seq x y z
N MET A 1 59.58 21.36 -20.61
CA MET A 1 58.42 21.52 -19.70
C MET A 1 57.17 21.54 -20.57
N ASN A 2 56.32 20.51 -20.45
CA ASN A 2 55.15 20.31 -21.32
C ASN A 2 53.90 20.12 -20.42
N PRO A 3 52.87 20.98 -20.50
CA PRO A 3 51.75 20.97 -19.56
C PRO A 3 50.60 20.12 -20.11
N SER A 4 50.64 18.80 -19.92
CA SER A 4 49.54 17.92 -20.38
C SER A 4 49.26 16.68 -19.51
N ARG A 5 49.69 16.66 -18.24
CA ARG A 5 49.42 15.52 -17.34
C ARG A 5 48.92 15.92 -15.95
N LEU A 6 47.86 16.72 -15.88
CA LEU A 6 47.21 17.08 -14.60
C LEU A 6 45.67 17.06 -14.63
N LYS A 7 45.05 16.46 -15.66
CA LYS A 7 43.60 16.22 -15.72
C LYS A 7 43.33 14.73 -15.92
N GLN A 8 43.42 13.93 -14.86
CA GLN A 8 42.85 12.58 -14.88
C GLN A 8 42.50 11.96 -13.52
N TRP A 9 42.45 12.75 -12.44
CA TRP A 9 42.23 12.23 -11.07
C TRP A 9 41.16 13.02 -10.28
N LYS A 10 40.01 13.34 -10.89
CA LYS A 10 38.91 14.04 -10.18
C LYS A 10 37.49 13.51 -10.39
N HIS A 11 37.30 12.30 -10.94
CA HIS A 11 35.97 11.68 -11.01
C HIS A 11 36.01 10.20 -10.59
N ARG A 12 36.16 9.93 -9.29
CA ARG A 12 35.86 8.62 -8.66
C ARG A 12 35.40 8.78 -7.21
N LEU A 13 34.50 9.72 -6.95
CA LEU A 13 33.68 9.74 -5.74
C LEU A 13 32.25 9.89 -6.20
N GLY A 14 31.60 8.75 -6.46
CA GLY A 14 30.18 8.69 -6.77
C GLY A 14 29.31 9.00 -5.54
N PRO A 15 28.00 9.22 -5.72
CA PRO A 15 27.07 9.62 -4.66
C PRO A 15 26.81 8.54 -3.59
N VAL A 16 27.51 7.41 -3.66
CA VAL A 16 27.33 6.25 -2.75
C VAL A 16 27.80 6.53 -1.32
N SER A 17 28.70 7.51 -1.13
CA SER A 17 29.24 7.83 0.20
C SER A 17 28.34 8.73 1.07
N ALA A 18 27.25 9.28 0.53
CA ALA A 18 26.29 10.07 1.30
C ALA A 18 25.16 9.23 1.93
N LEU A 19 24.91 8.00 1.42
CA LEU A 19 23.86 7.11 1.95
C LEU A 19 24.22 6.43 3.28
N ALA A 20 25.51 6.32 3.63
CA ALA A 20 25.93 5.65 4.85
C ALA A 20 25.68 6.47 6.13
N LEU A 21 25.49 7.79 6.02
CA LEU A 21 25.31 8.68 7.20
C LEU A 21 23.87 8.80 7.70
N LEU A 22 22.86 8.42 6.90
CA LEU A 22 21.45 8.40 7.33
C LEU A 22 21.04 7.07 8.00
N PHE A 23 21.84 6.02 7.87
CA PHE A 23 21.56 4.70 8.42
C PHE A 23 21.74 4.62 9.96
N LEU A 24 22.42 5.60 10.58
CA LEU A 24 22.82 5.56 11.99
C LEU A 24 21.94 6.39 12.94
N LEU A 25 20.90 7.07 12.46
CA LEU A 25 20.05 7.95 13.30
C LEU A 25 18.67 7.37 13.66
N ALA A 26 18.22 6.27 13.04
CA ALA A 26 16.85 5.76 13.18
C ALA A 26 16.63 4.75 14.34
N LEU A 27 17.60 4.53 15.22
CA LEU A 27 17.49 3.58 16.34
C LEU A 27 16.93 4.17 17.65
N HIS A 28 16.37 5.38 17.62
CA HIS A 28 15.78 6.00 18.81
C HIS A 28 14.32 5.57 18.96
N PRO A 29 13.93 4.91 20.07
CA PRO A 29 12.53 4.59 20.32
C PRO A 29 11.77 5.89 20.64
N ALA A 30 10.93 6.33 19.70
CA ALA A 30 9.95 7.37 20.01
C ALA A 30 8.92 6.81 21.00
N PRO A 31 8.54 7.54 22.07
CA PRO A 31 7.50 7.10 22.98
C PRO A 31 6.13 7.12 22.27
N VAL A 32 5.55 5.94 22.09
CA VAL A 32 4.19 5.73 21.58
C VAL A 32 3.19 6.30 22.61
N ARG A 33 2.45 7.35 22.25
CA ARG A 33 1.35 7.90 23.09
C ARG A 33 0.04 8.16 22.32
N ALA A 34 -0.07 7.70 21.07
CA ALA A 34 -1.17 8.11 20.18
C ALA A 34 -2.50 7.36 20.36
N GLU A 35 -2.57 6.32 21.21
CA GLU A 35 -3.73 5.40 21.22
C GLU A 35 -4.90 5.84 22.13
N ALA A 36 -4.73 6.86 22.97
CA ALA A 36 -5.74 7.25 23.97
C ALA A 36 -6.89 8.12 23.41
N ALA A 37 -6.65 8.91 22.36
CA ALA A 37 -7.64 9.87 21.86
C ALA A 37 -8.88 9.23 21.19
N PRO A 38 -8.75 8.15 20.36
CA PRO A 38 -9.92 7.49 19.77
C PRO A 38 -10.80 6.81 20.82
N CYS A 39 -10.19 6.20 21.85
CA CYS A 39 -10.90 5.46 22.88
C CYS A 39 -11.81 6.35 23.75
N LEU A 40 -11.43 7.62 23.96
CA LEU A 40 -12.26 8.58 24.71
C LEU A 40 -13.53 8.98 23.94
N ALA A 41 -13.46 9.05 22.61
CA ALA A 41 -14.62 9.33 21.76
C ALA A 41 -15.59 8.14 21.73
N ASP A 42 -15.07 6.91 21.73
CA ASP A 42 -15.89 5.69 21.78
C ASP A 42 -16.61 5.57 23.13
N CYS A 43 -15.97 5.91 24.25
CA CYS A 43 -16.65 5.96 25.55
C CYS A 43 -17.80 6.99 25.59
N ALA A 44 -17.67 8.13 24.89
CA ALA A 44 -18.68 9.19 24.91
C ALA A 44 -20.05 8.75 24.37
N ARG A 45 -20.05 7.77 23.46
CA ARG A 45 -21.23 7.24 22.75
C ARG A 45 -22.01 6.20 23.55
N ILE A 46 -21.51 5.78 24.72
CA ILE A 46 -22.23 4.84 25.58
C ILE A 46 -23.37 5.60 26.28
N ASP A 47 -24.62 5.17 26.04
CA ASP A 47 -25.82 5.81 26.60
C ASP A 47 -25.95 5.61 28.11
N ASP A 48 -25.57 4.44 28.62
CA ASP A 48 -25.63 4.14 30.04
C ASP A 48 -24.50 4.87 30.79
N ASP A 49 -24.89 5.74 31.73
CA ASP A 49 -23.97 6.60 32.48
C ASP A 49 -22.92 5.80 33.27
N ALA A 50 -23.29 4.66 33.85
CA ALA A 50 -22.39 3.84 34.65
C ALA A 50 -21.36 3.14 33.75
N ARG A 51 -21.79 2.58 32.62
CA ARG A 51 -20.89 1.93 31.64
C ARG A 51 -20.00 2.93 30.92
N ARG A 52 -20.50 4.14 30.65
CA ARG A 52 -19.71 5.24 30.09
C ARG A 52 -18.60 5.67 31.03
N LEU A 53 -18.93 5.84 32.32
CA LEU A 53 -17.93 6.18 33.35
C LEU A 53 -16.89 5.07 33.50
N GLU A 54 -17.31 3.81 33.56
CA GLU A 54 -16.40 2.66 33.62
C GLU A 54 -15.45 2.60 32.41
N CYS A 55 -15.95 2.91 31.21
CA CYS A 55 -15.14 3.03 30.01
C CYS A 55 -14.08 4.13 30.15
N TYR A 56 -14.47 5.33 30.62
CA TYR A 56 -13.55 6.44 30.83
C TYR A 56 -12.49 6.15 31.90
N ASP A 57 -12.88 5.54 33.02
CA ASP A 57 -11.96 5.19 34.09
C ASP A 57 -10.96 4.12 33.61
N ARG A 58 -11.41 3.14 32.81
CA ARG A 58 -10.55 2.16 32.15
C ARG A 58 -9.56 2.81 31.16
N VAL A 59 -10.03 3.69 30.28
CA VAL A 59 -9.20 4.38 29.27
C VAL A 59 -8.18 5.32 29.91
N SER A 60 -8.58 6.01 30.99
CA SER A 60 -7.72 6.95 31.71
C SER A 60 -6.75 6.26 32.68
N GLY A 61 -6.87 4.94 32.87
CA GLY A 61 -6.06 4.17 33.82
C GLY A 61 -6.40 4.46 35.29
N ARG A 62 -7.59 5.02 35.55
CA ARG A 62 -8.07 5.30 36.90
C ARG A 62 -8.49 4.00 37.57
N THR A 63 -7.82 3.66 38.66
CA THR A 63 -8.22 2.54 39.51
C THR A 63 -9.25 3.05 40.51
N GLU A 64 -10.46 2.46 40.50
CA GLU A 64 -11.52 2.77 41.45
C GLU A 64 -11.01 2.66 42.91
N PRO A 65 -11.38 3.59 43.82
CA PRO A 65 -11.18 3.40 45.24
C PRO A 65 -12.02 2.22 45.72
N ALA A 66 -11.43 1.32 46.51
CA ALA A 66 -12.16 0.22 47.15
C ALA A 66 -13.27 0.77 48.07
N GLY A 67 -14.51 0.87 47.58
CA GLY A 67 -15.61 1.38 48.41
C GLY A 67 -16.99 1.55 47.76
N GLY A 68 -17.13 1.50 46.43
CA GLY A 68 -18.43 1.52 45.76
C GLY A 68 -19.10 0.14 45.73
N ALA A 69 -20.37 0.05 46.13
CA ALA A 69 -21.13 -1.20 46.05
C ALA A 69 -21.21 -1.70 44.60
N PRO A 70 -21.09 -3.02 44.34
CA PRO A 70 -21.08 -3.54 42.98
C PRO A 70 -22.46 -3.35 42.33
N VAL A 71 -22.52 -2.50 41.30
CA VAL A 71 -23.65 -2.47 40.37
C VAL A 71 -23.62 -3.78 39.62
N ARG A 72 -24.69 -4.57 39.75
CA ARG A 72 -24.83 -5.87 39.11
C ARG A 72 -25.01 -5.65 37.61
N PRO A 73 -24.16 -6.19 36.72
CA PRO A 73 -24.33 -5.99 35.29
C PRO A 73 -25.59 -6.74 34.83
N GLU A 74 -26.58 -6.01 34.32
CA GLU A 74 -27.61 -6.61 33.46
C GLU A 74 -26.96 -7.03 32.14
N ASN A 75 -27.45 -8.14 31.60
CA ASN A 75 -26.91 -8.86 30.45
C ASN A 75 -26.80 -7.97 29.19
N GLY A 76 -25.66 -7.31 29.05
CA GLY A 76 -25.15 -6.77 27.80
C GLY A 76 -23.67 -7.07 27.77
N THR A 77 -23.20 -7.84 26.79
CA THR A 77 -21.78 -8.00 26.53
C THR A 77 -21.12 -6.61 26.51
N PRO A 78 -20.02 -6.38 27.26
CA PRO A 78 -19.23 -5.18 27.11
C PRO A 78 -18.90 -5.04 25.63
N SER A 79 -19.33 -3.96 24.97
CA SER A 79 -18.78 -3.67 23.65
C SER A 79 -17.28 -3.48 23.85
N ASP A 80 -16.48 -4.08 22.97
CA ASP A 80 -15.02 -3.99 22.93
C ASP A 80 -14.54 -2.58 22.55
N ALA A 81 -15.18 -1.53 23.08
CA ALA A 81 -14.98 -0.11 22.79
C ALA A 81 -13.56 0.41 23.08
N CYS A 82 -12.66 -0.44 23.58
CA CYS A 82 -11.30 -0.06 23.96
C CYS A 82 -10.21 -1.05 23.48
N SER A 83 -10.56 -2.01 22.63
CA SER A 83 -9.55 -2.85 21.98
C SER A 83 -9.00 -2.12 20.75
N PRO A 84 -7.67 -2.07 20.54
CA PRO A 84 -7.10 -1.54 19.31
C PRO A 84 -7.76 -2.18 18.09
N ARG A 85 -8.35 -1.36 17.22
CA ARG A 85 -9.00 -1.85 16.00
C ARG A 85 -7.95 -2.54 15.14
N SER A 86 -8.29 -3.68 14.57
CA SER A 86 -7.35 -4.42 13.73
C SER A 86 -7.00 -3.64 12.45
N TYR A 87 -5.91 -4.02 11.81
CA TYR A 87 -5.46 -3.39 10.57
C TYR A 87 -6.54 -3.39 9.49
N LEU A 88 -7.19 -4.55 9.24
CA LEU A 88 -8.22 -4.65 8.20
C LEU A 88 -9.49 -3.90 8.58
N THR A 89 -9.84 -3.83 9.86
CA THR A 89 -10.95 -2.99 10.34
C THR A 89 -10.71 -1.52 10.04
N ARG A 90 -9.49 -1.01 10.24
CA ARG A 90 -9.13 0.38 9.91
C ARG A 90 -9.03 0.62 8.40
N LEU A 91 -8.43 -0.31 7.66
CA LEU A 91 -8.28 -0.23 6.21
C LEU A 91 -9.65 -0.14 5.53
N TRP A 92 -10.62 -0.96 5.93
CA TRP A 92 -11.90 -1.09 5.24
C TRP A 92 -13.10 -0.49 5.96
N ASP A 93 -12.87 0.20 7.09
CA ASP A 93 -13.93 0.80 7.90
C ASP A 93 -15.04 -0.22 8.25
N LEU A 94 -14.64 -1.36 8.81
CA LEU A 94 -15.54 -2.52 9.03
C LEU A 94 -16.48 -2.35 10.23
N ASN A 95 -16.62 -1.14 10.79
CA ASN A 95 -17.46 -0.90 11.96
C ASN A 95 -18.92 -0.73 11.54
N GLU A 96 -19.81 -1.50 12.16
CA GLU A 96 -21.25 -1.46 11.86
C GLU A 96 -21.96 -0.23 12.46
N ASP A 97 -21.46 0.28 13.60
CA ASP A 97 -22.12 1.33 14.38
C ASP A 97 -21.57 2.75 14.14
N GLU A 98 -20.54 2.90 13.30
CA GLU A 98 -19.98 4.22 12.96
C GLU A 98 -20.54 4.71 11.61
N GLU A 99 -21.58 5.53 11.66
CA GLU A 99 -21.95 6.38 10.52
C GLU A 99 -20.81 7.40 10.28
N ARG A 100 -19.77 6.99 9.55
CA ARG A 100 -18.81 7.96 9.00
C ARG A 100 -19.51 8.77 7.92
N ASN A 101 -19.12 10.04 7.82
CA ASN A 101 -19.57 10.89 6.72
C ASN A 101 -19.22 10.20 5.38
N PRO A 102 -20.23 9.90 4.52
CA PRO A 102 -20.06 9.13 3.28
C PRO A 102 -19.12 9.80 2.25
N PHE A 103 -18.62 11.00 2.53
CA PHE A 103 -17.70 11.72 1.64
C PHE A 103 -16.29 11.90 2.22
N THR A 104 -15.90 11.09 3.20
CA THR A 104 -14.54 11.12 3.76
C THR A 104 -13.57 10.41 2.81
N LEU A 105 -12.57 11.12 2.29
CA LEU A 105 -11.45 10.51 1.59
C LEU A 105 -10.59 9.71 2.57
N MET A 106 -10.37 8.44 2.25
CA MET A 106 -9.58 7.52 3.04
C MET A 106 -8.42 6.96 2.22
N PRO A 107 -7.30 6.57 2.85
CA PRO A 107 -6.28 5.81 2.16
C PRO A 107 -6.81 4.44 1.68
N HIS A 108 -6.39 4.01 0.49
CA HIS A 108 -6.79 2.72 -0.09
C HIS A 108 -5.64 1.70 -0.11
N ARG A 109 -4.50 2.08 -0.68
CA ARG A 109 -3.20 1.40 -0.61
C ARG A 109 -2.18 2.38 0.01
N GLY A 110 -1.01 1.89 0.41
CA GLY A 110 -0.04 2.74 1.09
C GLY A 110 0.34 3.95 0.24
N ASN A 111 0.28 5.15 0.81
CA ASN A 111 0.75 6.37 0.15
C ASN A 111 2.21 6.63 0.49
N TRP A 112 3.09 6.53 -0.52
CA TRP A 112 4.53 6.64 -0.33
C TRP A 112 5.20 7.47 -1.41
N PHE A 113 6.34 8.07 -1.05
CA PHE A 113 7.19 8.86 -1.92
C PHE A 113 8.65 8.43 -1.72
N LEU A 114 9.25 7.86 -2.76
CA LEU A 114 10.64 7.41 -2.80
C LEU A 114 11.44 8.41 -3.66
N PRO A 115 12.11 9.41 -3.04
CA PRO A 115 12.90 10.38 -3.79
C PRO A 115 14.05 9.75 -4.57
N VAL A 116 14.58 8.62 -4.09
CA VAL A 116 15.67 7.91 -4.78
C VAL A 116 15.30 6.44 -4.90
N THR A 117 15.16 5.99 -6.14
CA THR A 117 15.14 4.58 -6.51
C THR A 117 16.22 4.30 -7.54
N TYR A 118 16.81 3.11 -7.48
CA TYR A 118 17.80 2.65 -8.43
C TYR A 118 17.34 1.34 -9.06
N ASN A 119 17.15 1.34 -10.38
CA ASN A 119 16.83 0.20 -11.21
C ASN A 119 18.05 -0.16 -12.06
N ASN A 120 18.65 -1.34 -11.85
CA ASN A 120 19.84 -1.75 -12.60
C ASN A 120 19.56 -2.22 -14.04
N LEU A 121 18.27 -2.39 -14.40
CA LEU A 121 17.81 -2.88 -15.69
C LEU A 121 16.62 -2.01 -16.16
N PRO A 122 16.82 -0.70 -16.43
CA PRO A 122 15.76 0.15 -16.95
C PRO A 122 15.29 -0.35 -18.34
N ASN A 123 13.98 -0.36 -18.54
CA ASN A 123 13.40 -0.73 -19.83
C ASN A 123 13.57 0.41 -20.83
N ARG A 124 14.53 0.25 -21.74
CA ARG A 124 14.87 1.23 -22.78
C ARG A 124 14.20 0.92 -24.12
N THR A 125 13.70 -0.30 -24.30
CA THR A 125 13.17 -0.80 -25.57
C THR A 125 12.03 0.05 -26.12
N PRO A 126 11.00 0.43 -25.33
CA PRO A 126 9.90 1.24 -25.85
C PRO A 126 10.35 2.58 -26.44
N PHE A 127 11.47 3.12 -25.95
CA PHE A 127 11.92 4.47 -26.28
C PHE A 127 12.90 4.52 -27.45
N GLN A 128 13.38 3.39 -27.98
CA GLN A 128 14.49 3.31 -28.94
C GLN A 128 14.34 4.20 -30.18
N ASP A 129 13.11 4.43 -30.66
CA ASP A 129 12.84 5.19 -31.89
C ASP A 129 12.37 6.64 -31.66
N VAL A 130 12.10 7.03 -30.40
CA VAL A 130 11.43 8.31 -30.06
C VAL A 130 12.33 9.21 -29.20
N VAL A 131 13.11 8.61 -28.31
CA VAL A 131 14.11 9.24 -27.46
C VAL A 131 15.41 8.46 -27.68
N ARG A 132 16.60 9.00 -27.39
CA ARG A 132 17.77 8.11 -27.46
C ARG A 132 17.60 7.11 -26.33
N SER A 133 17.58 5.82 -26.64
CA SER A 133 17.34 4.77 -25.64
C SER A 133 18.26 4.87 -24.42
N ASP A 134 19.48 5.38 -24.60
CA ASP A 134 20.46 5.62 -23.54
C ASP A 134 20.08 6.73 -22.54
N ASP A 135 19.03 7.50 -22.83
CA ASP A 135 18.57 8.64 -22.03
C ASP A 135 17.79 8.18 -20.77
N VAL A 136 17.23 6.97 -20.77
CA VAL A 136 16.58 6.44 -19.55
C VAL A 136 17.63 6.06 -18.53
N GLN A 137 17.72 6.86 -17.46
CA GLN A 137 18.65 6.67 -16.36
C GLN A 137 18.16 5.60 -15.39
N GLU A 138 19.11 4.98 -14.70
CA GLU A 138 18.86 3.95 -13.68
C GLU A 138 18.22 4.54 -12.42
N THR A 139 18.32 5.84 -12.19
CA THR A 139 17.81 6.50 -10.98
C THR A 139 16.53 7.27 -11.26
N GLU A 140 15.47 6.97 -10.51
CA GLU A 140 14.17 7.62 -10.62
C GLU A 140 13.62 8.01 -9.25
N VAL A 141 12.81 9.07 -9.21
CA VAL A 141 11.81 9.23 -8.16
C VAL A 141 10.66 8.28 -8.46
N LYS A 142 10.14 7.59 -7.45
CA LYS A 142 8.96 6.73 -7.56
C LYS A 142 7.98 7.13 -6.48
N PHE A 143 6.69 7.25 -6.79
CA PHE A 143 5.67 7.52 -5.77
C PHE A 143 4.34 6.86 -6.09
N GLN A 144 3.52 6.67 -5.05
CA GLN A 144 2.15 6.19 -5.16
C GLN A 144 1.20 7.06 -4.35
N LEU A 145 0.12 7.47 -5.00
CA LEU A 145 -1.06 8.06 -4.38
C LEU A 145 -2.19 7.03 -4.46
N SER A 146 -2.87 6.74 -3.34
CA SER A 146 -3.94 5.77 -3.31
C SER A 146 -5.01 6.13 -2.29
N LEU A 147 -6.20 6.46 -2.80
CA LEU A 147 -7.32 6.95 -2.03
C LEU A 147 -8.58 6.17 -2.37
N LYS A 148 -9.53 6.15 -1.44
CA LYS A 148 -10.88 5.63 -1.66
C LYS A 148 -11.92 6.46 -0.92
N VAL A 149 -13.16 6.32 -1.36
CA VAL A 149 -14.34 6.89 -0.74
C VAL A 149 -15.45 5.85 -0.69
N LYS A 150 -16.16 5.77 0.44
CA LYS A 150 -17.32 4.89 0.62
C LYS A 150 -18.52 5.54 -0.08
N LEU A 151 -18.93 5.02 -1.22
CA LEU A 151 -20.06 5.58 -1.99
C LEU A 151 -21.41 5.24 -1.36
N TRP A 152 -21.54 4.04 -0.80
CA TRP A 152 -22.79 3.57 -0.21
C TRP A 152 -22.50 2.46 0.82
N GLN A 153 -22.92 2.68 2.05
CA GLN A 153 -22.88 1.70 3.13
C GLN A 153 -24.03 0.69 3.03
N ASP A 154 -23.74 -0.59 3.28
CA ASP A 154 -24.74 -1.65 3.49
C ASP A 154 -25.74 -1.86 2.34
N VAL A 155 -25.23 -1.85 1.11
CA VAL A 155 -26.06 -1.97 -0.10
C VAL A 155 -26.85 -3.27 -0.16
N LEU A 156 -26.43 -4.31 0.58
CA LEU A 156 -27.10 -5.61 0.67
C LEU A 156 -27.71 -5.86 2.07
N GLY A 157 -28.43 -4.88 2.61
CA GLY A 157 -29.29 -5.10 3.78
C GLY A 157 -28.51 -5.38 5.07
N GLY A 158 -27.55 -4.50 5.39
CA GLY A 158 -26.70 -4.59 6.60
C GLY A 158 -25.29 -5.12 6.35
N ASN A 159 -24.90 -5.34 5.09
CA ASN A 159 -23.53 -5.66 4.69
C ASN A 159 -23.28 -5.25 3.23
N GLY A 160 -22.02 -5.19 2.82
CA GLY A 160 -21.62 -4.80 1.47
C GLY A 160 -21.50 -3.30 1.34
N ASP A 161 -20.30 -2.78 1.59
CA ASP A 161 -20.00 -1.38 1.37
C ASP A 161 -19.47 -1.17 -0.05
N LEU A 162 -20.10 -0.28 -0.80
CA LEU A 162 -19.64 0.13 -2.12
C LEU A 162 -18.59 1.23 -1.98
N TRP A 163 -17.42 1.02 -2.59
CA TRP A 163 -16.28 1.91 -2.57
C TRP A 163 -15.87 2.28 -3.98
N PHE A 164 -15.46 3.54 -4.17
CA PHE A 164 -14.63 3.95 -5.29
C PHE A 164 -13.19 4.11 -4.81
N GLY A 165 -12.26 3.42 -5.46
CA GLY A 165 -10.83 3.51 -5.22
C GLY A 165 -10.10 4.12 -6.40
N TYR A 166 -8.99 4.80 -6.13
CA TYR A 166 -8.09 5.31 -7.14
C TYR A 166 -6.65 5.15 -6.66
N THR A 167 -5.84 4.43 -7.42
CA THR A 167 -4.39 4.33 -7.21
C THR A 167 -3.66 4.88 -8.41
N GLN A 168 -2.65 5.71 -8.18
CA GLN A 168 -1.74 6.20 -9.20
C GLN A 168 -0.31 5.91 -8.78
N ARG A 169 0.48 5.36 -9.69
CA ARG A 169 1.92 5.14 -9.46
C ARG A 169 2.72 5.80 -10.57
N SER A 170 3.69 6.61 -10.20
CA SER A 170 4.50 7.37 -11.15
C SER A 170 5.99 7.11 -10.98
N PHE A 171 6.69 7.08 -12.12
CA PHE A 171 8.11 6.88 -12.29
C PHE A 171 8.70 8.10 -12.99
N TRP A 172 9.49 8.87 -12.26
CA TRP A 172 9.94 10.19 -12.68
C TRP A 172 11.46 10.24 -12.78
N GLN A 173 11.95 10.53 -13.98
CA GLN A 173 13.37 10.74 -14.28
C GLN A 173 13.83 12.12 -13.78
N LEU A 174 13.54 12.46 -12.51
CA LEU A 174 13.83 13.78 -11.92
C LEU A 174 15.30 14.21 -12.11
N TYR A 175 16.21 13.24 -12.07
CA TYR A 175 17.65 13.48 -12.17
C TYR A 175 18.16 13.58 -13.61
N ASN A 176 17.32 13.21 -14.59
CA ASN A 176 17.64 13.37 -15.99
C ASN A 176 17.38 14.82 -16.45
N VAL A 177 18.23 15.71 -15.99
CA VAL A 177 18.17 17.14 -16.32
C VAL A 177 18.51 17.44 -17.78
N GLU A 178 19.25 16.55 -18.45
CA GLU A 178 19.60 16.69 -19.86
C GLU A 178 18.34 16.55 -20.76
N ASP A 179 17.40 15.70 -20.35
CA ASP A 179 16.11 15.50 -21.03
C ASP A 179 14.92 16.20 -20.34
N SER A 180 15.19 17.25 -19.56
CA SER A 180 14.16 18.06 -18.89
C SER A 180 13.32 17.30 -17.83
N ALA A 181 13.91 16.31 -17.18
CA ALA A 181 13.36 15.56 -16.06
C ALA A 181 11.94 14.98 -16.31
N PRO A 182 11.75 14.15 -17.35
CA PRO A 182 10.44 13.71 -17.78
C PRO A 182 9.86 12.62 -16.85
N PHE A 183 8.54 12.53 -16.79
CA PHE A 183 7.89 11.31 -16.30
C PHE A 183 8.08 10.21 -17.33
N ARG A 184 8.75 9.12 -16.94
CA ARG A 184 8.88 7.93 -17.77
C ARG A 184 7.53 7.21 -17.89
N GLU A 185 6.86 7.02 -16.75
CA GLU A 185 5.61 6.27 -16.70
C GLU A 185 4.71 6.74 -15.56
N THR A 186 3.40 6.69 -15.79
CA THR A 186 2.38 6.80 -14.73
C THR A 186 1.28 5.80 -15.00
N ASP A 187 1.04 4.89 -14.06
CA ASP A 187 -0.12 4.00 -14.08
C ASP A 187 -1.29 4.65 -13.31
N TYR A 188 -2.47 4.66 -13.91
CA TYR A 188 -3.74 5.10 -13.34
C TYR A 188 -4.64 3.87 -13.12
N GLU A 189 -5.09 3.64 -11.89
CA GLU A 189 -5.84 2.44 -11.49
C GLU A 189 -7.11 2.79 -10.69
N PRO A 190 -8.19 3.22 -11.34
CA PRO A 190 -9.50 3.35 -10.71
C PRO A 190 -10.17 1.98 -10.48
N GLU A 191 -10.89 1.87 -9.37
CA GLU A 191 -11.58 0.65 -8.92
C GLU A 191 -12.99 0.98 -8.42
N LEU A 192 -13.97 0.12 -8.74
CA LEU A 192 -15.28 0.10 -8.10
C LEU A 192 -15.44 -1.21 -7.36
N LEU A 193 -15.50 -1.15 -6.03
CA LEU A 193 -15.30 -2.30 -5.15
C LEU A 193 -16.49 -2.46 -4.20
N LEU A 194 -17.06 -3.65 -4.13
CA LEU A 194 -18.03 -4.04 -3.12
C LEU A 194 -17.32 -4.89 -2.06
N ASN A 195 -17.22 -4.34 -0.84
CA ASN A 195 -16.52 -4.96 0.27
C ASN A 195 -17.49 -5.54 1.29
N PHE A 196 -17.42 -6.85 1.51
CA PHE A 196 -18.22 -7.56 2.50
C PHE A 196 -17.42 -7.75 3.78
N ARG A 197 -18.04 -7.35 4.91
CA ARG A 197 -17.57 -7.66 6.26
C ARG A 197 -17.79 -9.15 6.52
N THR A 198 -16.78 -9.82 7.02
CA THR A 198 -16.81 -11.25 7.37
C THR A 198 -16.07 -11.49 8.69
N ASN A 199 -16.25 -12.67 9.30
CA ASN A 199 -15.56 -13.03 10.54
C ASN A 199 -15.40 -14.55 10.69
N TYR A 200 -15.13 -15.25 9.59
CA TYR A 200 -14.96 -16.71 9.62
C TYR A 200 -13.52 -17.08 9.97
N ARG A 201 -13.31 -18.26 10.58
CA ARG A 201 -11.98 -18.78 10.88
C ARG A 201 -11.55 -19.78 9.81
N PHE A 202 -10.34 -19.62 9.28
CA PHE A 202 -9.76 -20.51 8.29
C PHE A 202 -8.26 -20.71 8.57
N LEU A 203 -7.83 -21.96 8.77
CA LEU A 203 -6.43 -22.31 9.07
C LEU A 203 -5.77 -21.47 10.18
N GLY A 204 -6.56 -21.07 11.19
CA GLY A 204 -6.08 -20.26 12.31
C GLY A 204 -5.95 -18.75 12.02
N LEU A 205 -6.35 -18.31 10.83
CA LEU A 205 -6.55 -16.91 10.46
C LEU A 205 -8.04 -16.54 10.58
N THR A 206 -8.33 -15.27 10.81
CA THR A 206 -9.69 -14.72 10.76
C THR A 206 -9.86 -14.01 9.41
N GLY A 207 -10.79 -14.49 8.57
CA GLY A 207 -11.22 -13.78 7.37
C GLY A 207 -12.09 -12.60 7.75
N ARG A 208 -11.64 -11.39 7.42
CA ARG A 208 -12.29 -10.11 7.77
C ARG A 208 -13.00 -9.48 6.59
N THR A 209 -12.46 -9.63 5.39
CA THR A 209 -13.02 -9.02 4.19
C THR A 209 -13.06 -9.97 3.01
N VAL A 210 -14.14 -9.86 2.25
CA VAL A 210 -14.24 -10.35 0.89
C VAL A 210 -14.62 -9.16 0.03
N THR A 211 -13.74 -8.73 -0.87
CA THR A 211 -13.99 -7.62 -1.78
C THR A 211 -14.12 -8.15 -3.20
N ILE A 212 -15.13 -7.74 -3.93
CA ILE A 212 -15.25 -8.02 -5.37
C ILE A 212 -15.43 -6.70 -6.11
N GLY A 213 -15.01 -6.61 -7.37
CA GLY A 213 -15.20 -5.36 -8.08
C GLY A 213 -14.67 -5.34 -9.50
N PHE A 214 -14.82 -4.17 -10.10
CA PHE A 214 -14.23 -3.83 -11.38
C PHE A 214 -12.98 -2.97 -11.16
N ASN A 215 -11.94 -3.24 -11.92
CA ASN A 215 -10.69 -2.52 -11.89
C ASN A 215 -10.28 -2.21 -13.33
N HIS A 216 -9.97 -0.95 -13.60
CA HIS A 216 -9.31 -0.54 -14.82
C HIS A 216 -7.90 -0.10 -14.46
N GLN A 217 -6.91 -0.44 -15.27
CA GLN A 217 -5.58 0.12 -15.14
C GLN A 217 -5.05 0.49 -16.52
N SER A 218 -4.56 1.71 -16.68
CA SER A 218 -3.90 2.17 -17.90
C SER A 218 -2.78 3.14 -17.57
N ASN A 219 -1.87 3.35 -18.51
CA ASN A 219 -0.81 4.34 -18.33
C ASN A 219 -1.13 5.72 -18.93
N GLY A 220 -2.31 5.85 -19.55
CA GLY A 220 -2.79 7.10 -20.15
C GLY A 220 -1.91 7.61 -21.31
N ARG A 221 -1.11 6.75 -21.92
CA ARG A 221 -0.27 7.09 -23.08
C ARG A 221 -1.02 6.80 -24.39
N SER A 222 -0.53 7.40 -25.47
CA SER A 222 -0.93 7.03 -26.83
C SER A 222 0.02 5.97 -27.40
N GLU A 223 -0.40 5.31 -28.46
CA GLU A 223 0.44 4.39 -29.23
C GLU A 223 1.77 5.05 -29.67
N PRO A 224 2.90 4.32 -29.68
CA PRO A 224 3.07 2.88 -29.36
C PRO A 224 3.25 2.56 -27.86
N PHE A 225 3.12 3.56 -26.98
CA PHE A 225 3.39 3.44 -25.55
C PHE A 225 2.15 3.10 -24.72
N SER A 226 0.97 3.08 -25.34
CA SER A 226 -0.29 2.79 -24.67
C SER A 226 -0.23 1.41 -24.03
N ARG A 227 -0.62 1.31 -22.77
CA ARG A 227 -0.80 0.05 -22.06
C ARG A 227 -2.05 0.14 -21.23
N SER A 228 -2.89 -0.89 -21.28
CA SER A 228 -4.14 -0.93 -20.54
C SER A 228 -4.68 -2.35 -20.39
N TRP A 229 -5.54 -2.53 -19.39
CA TRP A 229 -6.31 -3.75 -19.17
C TRP A 229 -7.47 -3.49 -18.21
N ASN A 230 -8.52 -4.29 -18.36
CA ASN A 230 -9.70 -4.27 -17.51
C ASN A 230 -9.85 -5.60 -16.77
N ARG A 231 -10.28 -5.56 -15.51
CA ARG A 231 -10.32 -6.74 -14.63
C ARG A 231 -11.59 -6.80 -13.81
N LEU A 232 -12.09 -8.03 -13.62
CA LEU A 232 -12.92 -8.37 -12.47
C LEU A 232 -11.99 -8.87 -11.36
N VAL A 233 -12.06 -8.26 -10.18
CA VAL A 233 -11.18 -8.58 -9.05
C VAL A 233 -11.96 -9.25 -7.93
N ALA A 234 -11.28 -10.14 -7.20
CA ALA A 234 -11.71 -10.65 -5.92
C ALA A 234 -10.54 -10.64 -4.92
N ASN A 235 -10.72 -9.97 -3.79
CA ASN A 235 -9.71 -9.82 -2.75
C ASN A 235 -10.21 -10.43 -1.45
N LEU A 236 -9.37 -11.21 -0.79
CA LEU A 236 -9.66 -11.83 0.50
C LEU A 236 -8.69 -11.29 1.54
N GLY A 237 -9.20 -10.67 2.60
CA GLY A 237 -8.40 -10.12 3.69
C GLY A 237 -8.50 -10.99 4.94
N PHE A 238 -7.35 -11.45 5.42
CA PHE A 238 -7.21 -12.27 6.62
C PHE A 238 -6.27 -11.61 7.63
N GLU A 239 -6.48 -11.87 8.91
CA GLU A 239 -5.59 -11.41 9.96
C GLU A 239 -5.46 -12.42 11.11
N LYS A 240 -4.35 -12.32 11.84
CA LYS A 240 -4.11 -13.03 13.10
C LYS A 240 -3.10 -12.26 13.94
N GLY A 241 -3.59 -11.57 14.99
CA GLY A 241 -2.76 -10.67 15.78
C GLY A 241 -2.14 -9.61 14.87
N ASP A 242 -0.82 -9.51 14.86
CA ASP A 242 -0.07 -8.52 14.08
C ASP A 242 0.22 -8.95 12.63
N PHE A 243 -0.26 -10.12 12.21
CA PHE A 243 -0.09 -10.61 10.84
C PHE A 243 -1.34 -10.36 10.00
N VAL A 244 -1.16 -9.82 8.79
CA VAL A 244 -2.21 -9.61 7.79
C VAL A 244 -1.82 -10.32 6.50
N LEU A 245 -2.80 -11.01 5.90
CA LEU A 245 -2.65 -11.68 4.62
C LEU A 245 -3.77 -11.22 3.69
N GLU A 246 -3.41 -10.71 2.54
CA GLU A 246 -4.35 -10.36 1.47
C GLU A 246 -4.06 -11.22 0.25
N VAL A 247 -5.09 -11.91 -0.25
CA VAL A 247 -5.03 -12.65 -1.50
C VAL A 247 -5.85 -11.89 -2.52
N LYS A 248 -5.21 -11.41 -3.59
CA LYS A 248 -5.86 -10.68 -4.68
C LYS A 248 -5.85 -11.57 -5.92
N THR A 249 -7.01 -11.82 -6.49
CA THR A 249 -7.16 -12.56 -7.74
C THR A 249 -7.97 -11.75 -8.72
N TRP A 250 -7.75 -11.98 -10.01
CA TRP A 250 -8.48 -11.28 -11.06
C TRP A 250 -8.72 -12.15 -12.27
N TYR A 251 -9.75 -11.78 -13.00
CA TYR A 251 -10.03 -12.22 -14.35
C TYR A 251 -9.87 -11.02 -15.28
N ARG A 252 -8.91 -11.07 -16.20
CA ARG A 252 -8.74 -10.07 -17.25
C ARG A 252 -9.94 -10.18 -18.21
N LEU A 253 -10.62 -9.06 -18.44
CA LEU A 253 -11.70 -8.99 -19.41
C LEU A 253 -11.11 -9.04 -20.82
N PRO A 254 -11.63 -9.89 -21.72
CA PRO A 254 -11.15 -9.94 -23.10
C PRO A 254 -11.36 -8.62 -23.84
N GLU A 255 -10.36 -8.21 -24.58
CA GLU A 255 -10.39 -7.06 -25.50
C GLU A 255 -10.20 -7.58 -26.94
N ASN A 256 -10.54 -6.76 -27.95
CA ASN A 256 -10.30 -7.14 -29.33
C ASN A 256 -8.79 -7.18 -29.60
N GLU A 257 -8.26 -8.24 -30.20
CA GLU A 257 -6.81 -8.37 -30.48
C GLU A 257 -6.23 -7.18 -31.27
N ALA A 258 -7.02 -6.54 -32.13
CA ALA A 258 -6.60 -5.37 -32.90
C ALA A 258 -6.56 -4.07 -32.08
N GLU A 259 -7.15 -4.06 -30.89
CA GLU A 259 -7.26 -2.92 -29.97
C GLU A 259 -6.56 -3.19 -28.63
N ASP A 260 -6.00 -4.39 -28.45
CA ASP A 260 -5.30 -4.80 -27.22
C ASP A 260 -3.85 -4.32 -27.25
N ASP A 261 -3.58 -3.28 -26.46
CA ASP A 261 -2.26 -2.66 -26.28
C ASP A 261 -1.17 -3.66 -25.83
N ASN A 262 -1.55 -4.76 -25.20
CA ASN A 262 -0.65 -5.73 -24.57
C ASN A 262 -1.29 -7.14 -24.49
N PRO A 263 -1.39 -7.85 -25.63
CA PRO A 263 -2.12 -9.12 -25.70
C PRO A 263 -1.54 -10.23 -24.79
N ASP A 264 -0.23 -10.22 -24.59
CA ASP A 264 0.51 -11.20 -23.78
C ASP A 264 0.62 -10.83 -22.30
N LEU A 265 -0.11 -9.81 -21.81
CA LEU A 265 0.02 -9.31 -20.43
C LEU A 265 -0.21 -10.38 -19.35
N ASP A 266 -1.16 -11.29 -19.55
CA ASP A 266 -1.45 -12.38 -18.62
C ASP A 266 -0.30 -13.39 -18.50
N ASP A 267 0.59 -13.48 -19.49
CA ASP A 267 1.78 -14.31 -19.43
C ASP A 267 2.78 -13.79 -18.38
N PHE A 268 2.67 -12.52 -17.97
CA PHE A 268 3.55 -11.88 -16.99
C PHE A 268 2.85 -11.59 -15.66
N MET A 269 1.64 -11.04 -15.72
CA MET A 269 0.90 -10.62 -14.53
C MET A 269 0.24 -11.80 -13.81
N GLY A 270 -0.11 -12.86 -14.54
CA GLY A 270 -0.80 -14.01 -13.96
C GLY A 270 -2.21 -13.70 -13.47
N PRO A 271 -2.83 -14.65 -12.74
CA PRO A 271 -4.21 -14.51 -12.28
C PRO A 271 -4.34 -13.82 -10.91
N GLY A 272 -3.24 -13.48 -10.24
CA GLY A 272 -3.33 -12.94 -8.89
C GLY A 272 -1.98 -12.69 -8.21
N GLU A 273 -2.04 -12.04 -7.06
CA GLU A 273 -0.91 -11.78 -6.17
C GLU A 273 -1.31 -11.96 -4.70
N ILE A 274 -0.31 -12.22 -3.86
CA ILE A 274 -0.47 -12.39 -2.42
C ILE A 274 0.37 -11.33 -1.71
N TRP A 275 -0.23 -10.66 -0.75
CA TRP A 275 0.43 -9.72 0.15
C TRP A 275 0.42 -10.27 1.57
N GLY A 276 1.59 -10.35 2.20
CA GLY A 276 1.75 -10.64 3.62
C GLY A 276 2.34 -9.42 4.32
N HIS A 277 1.74 -9.01 5.42
CA HIS A 277 2.23 -7.91 6.25
C HIS A 277 2.41 -8.38 7.69
N TYR A 278 3.50 -7.96 8.32
CA TYR A 278 3.75 -8.19 9.74
C TYR A 278 4.03 -6.87 10.44
N LEU A 279 3.23 -6.57 11.46
CA LEU A 279 3.34 -5.37 12.27
C LEU A 279 4.14 -5.69 13.53
N TRP A 280 5.13 -4.86 13.87
CA TRP A 280 5.95 -5.09 15.05
C TRP A 280 6.48 -3.78 15.60
N ARG A 281 5.94 -3.33 16.74
CA ARG A 281 6.42 -2.14 17.47
C ARG A 281 6.55 -0.88 16.58
N GLY A 282 5.54 -0.63 15.74
CA GLY A 282 5.52 0.48 14.79
C GLY A 282 6.35 0.25 13.51
N HIS A 283 6.97 -0.92 13.35
CA HIS A 283 7.50 -1.36 12.06
C HIS A 283 6.44 -2.15 11.30
N ARG A 284 6.41 -2.00 9.96
CA ARG A 284 5.60 -2.80 9.05
C ARG A 284 6.51 -3.45 8.02
N PHE A 285 6.50 -4.77 7.98
CA PHE A 285 7.20 -5.55 6.96
C PHE A 285 6.19 -6.09 5.97
N GLY A 286 6.34 -5.77 4.69
CA GLY A 286 5.45 -6.22 3.61
C GLY A 286 6.18 -7.14 2.65
N VAL A 287 5.48 -8.17 2.16
CA VAL A 287 5.94 -9.05 1.08
C VAL A 287 4.80 -9.19 0.08
N MET A 288 5.07 -8.91 -1.19
CA MET A 288 4.19 -9.24 -2.31
C MET A 288 4.82 -10.36 -3.13
N LEU A 289 4.01 -11.38 -3.45
CA LEU A 289 4.37 -12.44 -4.38
C LEU A 289 3.33 -12.49 -5.50
N ARG A 290 3.78 -12.45 -6.75
CA ARG A 290 2.96 -12.63 -7.95
C ARG A 290 3.58 -13.68 -8.85
N ASN A 291 2.75 -14.52 -9.46
CA ASN A 291 3.22 -15.57 -10.36
C ASN A 291 2.17 -15.87 -11.44
N ASN A 292 2.63 -16.15 -12.66
CA ASN A 292 1.74 -16.51 -13.77
C ASN A 292 1.16 -17.93 -13.69
N LEU A 293 1.63 -18.74 -12.73
CA LEU A 293 1.22 -20.12 -12.45
C LEU A 293 1.39 -21.07 -13.64
N ARG A 294 2.22 -20.71 -14.62
CA ARG A 294 2.51 -21.56 -15.79
C ARG A 294 3.65 -22.52 -15.48
N SER A 295 3.48 -23.78 -15.86
CA SER A 295 4.50 -24.82 -15.71
C SER A 295 5.68 -24.66 -16.65
N ARG A 296 5.49 -23.97 -17.79
CA ARG A 296 6.53 -23.57 -18.75
C ARG A 296 6.51 -22.05 -18.84
N ASP A 297 7.69 -21.44 -19.03
CA ASP A 297 7.84 -19.98 -19.08
C ASP A 297 7.26 -19.29 -17.85
N ASN A 298 7.61 -19.81 -16.67
CA ASN A 298 7.14 -19.26 -15.40
C ASN A 298 7.71 -17.86 -15.17
N ARG A 299 6.82 -16.90 -14.89
CA ARG A 299 7.16 -15.50 -14.62
C ARG A 299 6.51 -15.07 -13.33
N GLY A 300 7.14 -14.14 -12.63
CA GLY A 300 6.64 -13.64 -11.38
C GLY A 300 7.30 -12.35 -10.93
N ALA A 301 6.87 -11.89 -9.77
CA ALA A 301 7.41 -10.72 -9.11
C ALA A 301 7.44 -10.90 -7.59
N LEU A 302 8.42 -10.27 -6.98
CA LEU A 302 8.59 -10.14 -5.54
C LEU A 302 8.72 -8.66 -5.22
N MET A 303 7.93 -8.19 -4.24
CA MET A 303 8.16 -6.90 -3.59
C MET A 303 8.42 -7.13 -2.11
N LEU A 304 9.43 -6.47 -1.57
CA LEU A 304 9.71 -6.39 -0.14
C LEU A 304 9.56 -4.93 0.28
N GLU A 305 8.82 -4.71 1.36
CA GLU A 305 8.60 -3.41 1.95
C GLU A 305 9.01 -3.42 3.42
N TRP A 306 9.65 -2.35 3.86
CA TRP A 306 9.90 -2.10 5.26
C TRP A 306 9.59 -0.64 5.60
N SER A 307 8.58 -0.43 6.42
CA SER A 307 8.29 0.85 7.04
C SER A 307 8.76 0.85 8.49
N PHE A 308 9.37 1.95 8.93
CA PHE A 308 9.85 2.12 10.30
C PHE A 308 9.48 3.49 10.87
N PRO A 309 9.30 3.60 12.20
CA PRO A 309 8.92 4.87 12.83
C PRO A 309 9.92 5.98 12.52
N LEU A 310 9.43 7.13 12.05
CA LEU A 310 10.25 8.32 11.80
C LEU A 310 9.64 9.58 12.45
N LEU A 311 8.38 9.88 12.14
CA LEU A 311 7.59 10.97 12.69
C LEU A 311 6.20 10.45 13.10
N ASP A 312 5.37 11.30 13.72
CA ASP A 312 4.05 10.90 14.24
C ASP A 312 3.10 10.38 13.14
N HIS A 313 3.11 11.00 11.96
CA HIS A 313 2.23 10.65 10.83
C HIS A 313 2.96 10.08 9.61
N VAL A 314 4.30 9.99 9.68
CA VAL A 314 5.15 9.58 8.56
C VAL A 314 6.16 8.54 9.06
N SER A 315 6.27 7.43 8.34
CA SER A 315 7.30 6.42 8.55
C SER A 315 8.39 6.54 7.48
N GLY A 316 9.62 6.20 7.84
CA GLY A 316 10.64 5.92 6.83
C GLY A 316 10.26 4.64 6.08
N HIS A 317 10.60 4.56 4.79
CA HIS A 317 10.16 3.47 3.93
C HIS A 317 11.28 3.00 3.00
N LEU A 318 11.50 1.69 2.97
CA LEU A 318 12.39 1.00 2.05
C LEU A 318 11.56 0.02 1.21
N GLN A 319 11.75 0.04 -0.10
CA GLN A 319 11.10 -0.86 -1.03
C GLN A 319 12.15 -1.54 -1.91
N TYR A 320 12.01 -2.84 -2.10
CA TYR A 320 12.78 -3.61 -3.07
C TYR A 320 11.82 -4.40 -3.96
N PHE A 321 11.94 -4.25 -5.27
CA PHE A 321 11.15 -4.97 -6.26
C PHE A 321 12.06 -5.76 -7.19
N THR A 322 11.69 -6.99 -7.50
CA THR A 322 12.34 -7.78 -8.55
C THR A 322 11.31 -8.62 -9.31
N GLY A 323 11.42 -8.67 -10.64
CA GLY A 323 10.55 -9.45 -11.51
C GLY A 323 9.82 -8.61 -12.56
N TYR A 324 8.66 -9.07 -13.02
CA TYR A 324 7.91 -8.46 -14.13
C TYR A 324 6.73 -7.61 -13.67
N GLY A 325 6.35 -6.59 -14.44
CA GLY A 325 5.18 -5.75 -14.16
C GLY A 325 5.33 -4.85 -12.94
N GLU A 326 6.50 -4.23 -12.80
CA GLU A 326 6.65 -3.12 -11.87
C GLU A 326 5.81 -1.92 -12.29
N SER A 327 5.59 -1.70 -13.59
CA SER A 327 4.66 -0.74 -14.18
C SER A 327 3.95 -1.38 -15.37
N LEU A 328 2.94 -0.73 -15.95
CA LEU A 328 2.35 -1.24 -17.19
C LEU A 328 3.33 -1.18 -18.35
N LEU A 329 4.11 -0.11 -18.51
CA LEU A 329 5.17 -0.07 -19.52
C LEU A 329 6.23 -1.18 -19.34
N ASP A 330 6.49 -1.61 -18.10
CA ASP A 330 7.46 -2.65 -17.76
C ASP A 330 6.80 -4.03 -17.54
N TYR A 331 5.57 -4.25 -18.01
CA TYR A 331 4.85 -5.53 -17.80
C TYR A 331 5.63 -6.74 -18.31
N ASN A 332 6.27 -6.60 -19.47
CA ASN A 332 7.03 -7.64 -20.13
C ASN A 332 8.55 -7.53 -19.94
N HIS A 333 9.01 -6.67 -19.04
CA HIS A 333 10.42 -6.43 -18.76
C HIS A 333 10.77 -6.76 -17.31
N ALA A 334 11.85 -7.52 -17.11
CA ALA A 334 12.31 -7.85 -15.76
C ALA A 334 13.05 -6.66 -15.14
N VAL A 335 12.54 -6.17 -14.01
CA VAL A 335 13.10 -5.06 -13.26
C VAL A 335 13.75 -5.58 -11.97
N ASN A 336 14.82 -4.92 -11.51
CA ASN A 336 15.34 -5.04 -10.16
C ASN A 336 15.62 -3.65 -9.61
N ARG A 337 14.78 -3.21 -8.66
CA ARG A 337 14.75 -1.85 -8.13
C ARG A 337 14.80 -1.83 -6.62
N ILE A 338 15.67 -0.99 -6.06
CA ILE A 338 15.63 -0.62 -4.64
C ILE A 338 15.30 0.87 -4.51
N GLY A 339 14.52 1.24 -3.51
CA GLY A 339 14.11 2.62 -3.29
C GLY A 339 13.95 2.96 -1.82
N PHE A 340 14.29 4.19 -1.45
CA PHE A 340 14.20 4.70 -0.08
C PHE A 340 13.44 6.02 -0.06
N GLY A 341 12.60 6.20 0.97
CA GLY A 341 11.81 7.40 1.14
C GLY A 341 10.88 7.34 2.35
N PHE A 342 9.64 7.75 2.15
CA PHE A 342 8.66 7.94 3.21
C PHE A 342 7.31 7.33 2.83
N ILE A 343 6.53 6.94 3.85
CA ILE A 343 5.17 6.42 3.72
C ILE A 343 4.30 7.01 4.83
N LEU A 344 3.02 7.27 4.54
CA LEU A 344 2.06 7.74 5.54
C LEU A 344 1.66 6.61 6.50
N LYS A 345 1.48 6.94 7.79
CA LYS A 345 0.98 6.01 8.81
C LYS A 345 -0.55 5.97 8.81
N GLU A 346 -1.10 5.23 7.86
CA GLU A 346 -2.54 5.31 7.52
C GLU A 346 -3.42 4.38 8.34
N TRP A 347 -2.90 3.19 8.66
CA TRP A 347 -3.64 2.12 9.34
C TRP A 347 -2.83 1.43 10.45
N GLU A 348 -1.70 2.01 10.85
CA GLU A 348 -0.78 1.49 11.87
C GLU A 348 -1.20 1.89 13.29
#